data_AF-A0A920NVV0-F1
#
_entry.id   AF-A0A920NVV0-F1
#
_cell.length_a   1.000
_cell.length_b   1.000
_cell.length_c   1.000
_cell.angle_alpha   90.00
_cell.angle_beta   90.00
_cell.angle_gamma   90.00
#
_symmetry.space_group_name_H-M   'P 1'
#
loop_
_entity.id
_entity.type
_entity.pdbx_description
1 polymer ?
#
loop_
_entity_poly.entity_id
_entity_poly.type
_entity_poly.pdbx_seq_one_letter_code
_entity_poly.pdbx_strand_id
1 'polypeptide(L)'
;MGVKQGGALSVMSAYNQLNNIYCSSHEELLINILKEEWNFPGYVVSDWGAALQTIENANGGLDCEMPGPAKTWGENLVKAVKDNKVEDVLIDDKVKRILRIAEFTGRLDNPEEKPEVSNNLEEDRKLIKKAAAESMVLLKNKNVLPFSKSDIKSLAVIGPNAEKGQFIGGGSATVKPHYVVHPLEGLTENLKEGVEVKYAKGCHTHKFLPAVGKDLISCPKTGESGYLVEFYKGEDFSGDVLESSIMKGGRFWALTGFGIDVASKMETPSLSVRFRASLSPKISGEHILS
;
A
#
# COMPACT_ATOMS: atom_id res chain seq x y z
N MET A 1 2.45 -14.95 20.11
CA MET A 1 2.20 -13.58 20.67
C MET A 1 0.93 -12.96 20.08
N GLY A 2 0.80 -12.79 18.76
CA GLY A 2 -0.35 -12.10 18.14
C GLY A 2 -1.74 -12.62 18.55
N VAL A 3 -1.96 -13.94 18.56
CA VAL A 3 -3.25 -14.53 18.97
C VAL A 3 -3.38 -14.55 20.50
N LYS A 4 -2.61 -15.40 21.20
CA LYS A 4 -2.80 -15.66 22.65
C LYS A 4 -2.56 -14.45 23.57
N GLN A 5 -1.68 -13.51 23.19
CA GLN A 5 -1.39 -12.32 24.02
C GLN A 5 -1.96 -11.04 23.41
N GLY A 6 -1.89 -10.90 22.08
CA GLY A 6 -2.37 -9.72 21.37
C GLY A 6 -3.89 -9.70 21.14
N GLY A 7 -4.59 -10.82 21.33
CA GLY A 7 -6.03 -10.89 21.16
C GLY A 7 -6.48 -10.61 19.72
N ALA A 8 -5.64 -10.96 18.73
CA ALA A 8 -6.00 -10.77 17.32
C ALA A 8 -7.35 -11.42 17.01
N LEU A 9 -8.14 -10.76 16.16
CA LEU A 9 -9.47 -11.18 15.74
C LEU A 9 -9.57 -11.51 14.26
N SER A 10 -8.49 -11.30 13.51
CA SER A 10 -8.34 -11.76 12.14
C SER A 10 -6.90 -12.22 11.91
N VAL A 11 -6.73 -13.26 11.09
CA VAL A 11 -5.44 -13.74 10.60
C VAL A 11 -5.53 -13.82 9.08
N MET A 12 -4.50 -13.35 8.39
CA MET A 12 -4.41 -13.44 6.93
C MET A 12 -3.56 -14.66 6.56
N SER A 13 -4.09 -15.54 5.70
CA SER A 13 -3.33 -16.65 5.14
C SER A 13 -2.38 -16.15 4.04
N ALA A 14 -1.15 -16.66 4.03
CA ALA A 14 -0.12 -16.24 3.09
C ALA A 14 -0.34 -16.80 1.67
N TYR A 15 0.27 -16.15 0.67
CA TYR A 15 0.24 -16.63 -0.73
C TYR A 15 0.91 -17.99 -0.95
N ASN A 16 1.99 -18.27 -0.22
CA ASN A 16 2.86 -19.41 -0.52
C ASN A 16 2.26 -20.74 -0.08
N GLN A 17 2.91 -21.82 -0.51
CA GLN A 17 2.67 -23.15 0.02
C GLN A 17 3.59 -23.44 1.20
N LEU A 18 3.12 -24.28 2.12
CA LEU A 18 3.93 -24.98 3.11
C LEU A 18 3.73 -26.48 2.88
N ASN A 19 4.82 -27.24 2.74
CA ASN A 19 4.76 -28.67 2.46
C ASN A 19 3.86 -29.03 1.26
N ASN A 20 3.93 -28.23 0.19
CA ASN A 20 3.14 -28.35 -1.05
C ASN A 20 1.62 -28.13 -0.91
N ILE A 21 1.16 -27.58 0.22
CA ILE A 21 -0.23 -27.19 0.44
C ILE A 21 -0.27 -25.66 0.54
N TYR A 22 -1.18 -25.01 -0.20
CA TYR A 22 -1.37 -23.57 -0.08
C TYR A 22 -1.75 -23.21 1.36
N CYS A 23 -1.15 -22.17 1.93
CA CYS A 23 -1.46 -21.75 3.30
C CYS A 23 -2.95 -21.42 3.49
N SER A 24 -3.65 -20.98 2.43
CA SER A 24 -5.10 -20.76 2.42
C SER A 24 -5.94 -22.05 2.43
N SER A 25 -5.34 -23.22 2.18
CA SER A 25 -5.97 -24.55 2.19
C SER A 25 -5.45 -25.45 3.31
N HIS A 26 -4.62 -24.92 4.22
CA HIS A 26 -3.82 -25.76 5.10
C HIS A 26 -4.52 -26.06 6.43
N GLU A 27 -5.31 -27.13 6.46
CA GLU A 27 -6.10 -27.58 7.63
C GLU A 27 -5.28 -27.60 8.93
N GLU A 28 -4.10 -28.22 8.93
CA GLU A 28 -3.24 -28.26 10.12
C GLU A 28 -2.92 -26.86 10.67
N LEU A 29 -2.64 -25.88 9.80
CA LEU A 29 -2.30 -24.52 10.23
C LEU A 29 -3.53 -23.75 10.71
N LEU A 30 -4.60 -23.76 9.90
CA LEU A 30 -5.73 -22.87 10.10
C LEU A 30 -6.78 -23.45 11.05
N ILE A 31 -6.95 -24.77 11.08
CA ILE A 31 -7.91 -25.46 11.94
C ILE A 31 -7.17 -25.98 13.18
N ASN A 32 -6.33 -27.00 13.03
CA ASN A 32 -5.78 -27.76 14.16
C ASN A 32 -4.95 -26.88 15.10
N ILE A 33 -4.06 -26.05 14.55
CA ILE A 33 -3.23 -25.15 15.36
C ILE A 33 -3.97 -23.86 15.71
N LEU A 34 -4.41 -23.10 14.70
CA LEU A 34 -4.95 -21.75 14.95
C LEU A 34 -6.31 -21.79 15.68
N LYS A 35 -7.29 -22.52 15.14
CA LYS A 35 -8.67 -22.49 15.67
C LYS A 35 -8.83 -23.40 16.88
N GLU A 36 -8.23 -24.58 16.89
CA GLU A 36 -8.38 -25.55 17.98
C GLU A 36 -7.34 -25.37 19.08
N GLU A 37 -6.05 -25.61 18.80
CA GLU A 37 -4.99 -25.56 19.83
C GLU A 37 -4.85 -24.15 20.45
N TRP A 38 -4.98 -23.10 19.65
CA TRP A 38 -4.90 -21.73 20.14
C TRP A 38 -6.24 -21.12 20.52
N ASN A 39 -7.34 -21.84 20.28
CA ASN A 39 -8.71 -21.38 20.54
C ASN A 39 -8.98 -19.99 19.92
N PHE A 40 -8.52 -19.76 18.68
CA PHE A 40 -8.66 -18.47 18.00
C PHE A 40 -10.14 -18.17 17.72
N PRO A 41 -10.69 -17.05 18.26
CA PRO A 41 -12.12 -16.76 18.14
C PRO A 41 -12.48 -16.04 16.85
N GLY A 42 -11.49 -15.52 16.11
CA GLY A 42 -11.67 -14.73 14.92
C GLY A 42 -11.86 -15.55 13.64
N TYR A 43 -11.69 -14.87 12.50
CA TYR A 43 -11.77 -15.48 11.17
C TYR A 43 -10.45 -15.34 10.38
N VAL A 44 -10.25 -16.25 9.44
CA VAL A 44 -9.12 -16.27 8.51
C VAL A 44 -9.52 -15.69 7.17
N VAL A 45 -8.79 -14.67 6.74
CA VAL A 45 -8.95 -14.04 5.43
C VAL A 45 -7.82 -14.48 4.49
N SER A 46 -8.07 -14.55 3.18
CA SER A 46 -6.99 -14.76 2.23
C SER A 46 -6.20 -13.48 2.04
N ASP A 47 -4.90 -13.58 1.74
CA ASP A 47 -4.24 -12.49 1.02
C ASP A 47 -4.93 -12.29 -0.35
N TRP A 48 -4.68 -11.15 -0.97
CA TRP A 48 -5.40 -10.65 -2.14
C TRP A 48 -5.21 -11.55 -3.38
N GLY A 49 -6.18 -12.43 -3.66
CA GLY A 49 -6.11 -13.41 -4.74
C GLY A 49 -5.36 -14.70 -4.36
N ALA A 50 -5.12 -14.95 -3.07
CA ALA A 50 -4.46 -16.17 -2.59
C ALA A 50 -5.40 -17.39 -2.46
N ALA A 51 -6.72 -17.20 -2.57
CA ALA A 51 -7.70 -18.28 -2.58
C ALA A 51 -7.79 -18.87 -4.00
N LEU A 52 -7.04 -19.94 -4.25
CA LEU A 52 -6.91 -20.56 -5.58
C LEU A 52 -7.70 -21.86 -5.73
N GLN A 53 -8.33 -22.36 -4.67
CA GLN A 53 -9.00 -23.66 -4.64
C GLN A 53 -10.37 -23.59 -3.95
N THR A 54 -11.44 -24.05 -4.57
CA THR A 54 -12.77 -23.95 -3.94
C THR A 54 -12.91 -24.85 -2.72
N ILE A 55 -12.76 -26.17 -2.90
CA ILE A 55 -13.07 -27.16 -1.85
C ILE A 55 -11.97 -27.17 -0.79
N GLU A 56 -10.72 -27.14 -1.21
CA GLU A 56 -9.56 -27.22 -0.33
C GLU A 56 -9.43 -25.97 0.53
N ASN A 57 -9.74 -24.76 0.02
CA ASN A 57 -9.79 -23.58 0.88
C ASN A 57 -10.92 -23.70 1.91
N ALA A 58 -12.10 -24.21 1.51
CA ALA A 58 -13.25 -24.32 2.40
C ALA A 58 -13.00 -25.34 3.52
N ASN A 59 -12.52 -26.53 3.18
CA ASN A 59 -12.20 -27.58 4.16
C ASN A 59 -10.93 -27.26 4.94
N GLY A 60 -9.97 -26.55 4.33
CA GLY A 60 -8.69 -26.18 4.94
C GLY A 60 -8.74 -25.03 5.94
N GLY A 61 -9.91 -24.48 6.23
CA GLY A 61 -10.09 -23.51 7.33
C GLY A 61 -10.07 -22.03 6.95
N LEU A 62 -9.98 -21.67 5.67
CA LEU A 62 -10.21 -20.29 5.22
C LEU A 62 -11.66 -19.88 5.53
N ASP A 63 -11.89 -18.65 5.96
CA ASP A 63 -13.25 -18.15 6.26
C ASP A 63 -13.73 -17.10 5.25
N CYS A 64 -12.82 -16.33 4.64
CA CYS A 64 -13.17 -15.27 3.69
C CYS A 64 -12.14 -15.17 2.53
N GLU A 65 -12.61 -15.33 1.29
CA GLU A 65 -11.85 -15.00 0.08
C GLU A 65 -11.80 -13.49 -0.12
N MET A 66 -10.61 -12.97 -0.43
CA MET A 66 -10.36 -11.59 -0.84
C MET A 66 -9.58 -11.53 -2.16
N PRO A 67 -9.82 -10.52 -3.00
CA PRO A 67 -10.86 -9.50 -2.89
C PRO A 67 -12.26 -9.96 -3.34
N GLY A 68 -13.25 -9.11 -3.07
CA GLY A 68 -14.51 -9.14 -3.81
C GLY A 68 -14.40 -8.50 -5.21
N PRO A 69 -15.27 -8.88 -6.17
CA PRO A 69 -16.15 -10.04 -6.11
C PRO A 69 -15.35 -11.35 -6.11
N ALA A 70 -15.87 -12.37 -5.41
CA ALA A 70 -15.23 -13.68 -5.30
C ALA A 70 -15.00 -14.30 -6.68
N LYS A 71 -13.82 -14.90 -6.89
CA LYS A 71 -13.46 -15.58 -8.15
C LYS A 71 -13.47 -17.10 -7.99
N THR A 72 -12.97 -17.57 -6.85
CA THR A 72 -12.82 -18.99 -6.56
C THR A 72 -14.02 -19.53 -5.78
N TRP A 73 -14.55 -18.74 -4.87
CA TRP A 73 -15.81 -18.94 -4.17
C TRP A 73 -16.94 -18.14 -4.81
N GLY A 74 -18.12 -18.14 -4.19
CA GLY A 74 -19.38 -17.77 -4.83
C GLY A 74 -20.12 -19.02 -5.29
N GLU A 75 -20.61 -19.04 -6.53
CA GLU A 75 -21.38 -20.18 -7.06
C GLU A 75 -20.64 -21.51 -7.00
N ASN A 76 -19.31 -21.50 -7.16
CA ASN A 76 -18.49 -22.70 -7.04
C ASN A 76 -18.56 -23.31 -5.62
N LEU A 77 -18.54 -22.47 -4.58
CA LEU A 77 -18.65 -22.94 -3.20
C LEU A 77 -20.07 -23.43 -2.91
N VAL A 78 -21.10 -22.73 -3.39
CA VAL A 78 -22.50 -23.18 -3.29
C VAL A 78 -22.68 -24.55 -3.93
N LYS A 79 -22.09 -24.77 -5.12
CA LYS A 79 -22.10 -26.08 -5.78
C LYS A 79 -21.37 -27.14 -4.96
N ALA A 80 -20.19 -26.84 -4.42
CA ALA A 80 -19.43 -27.78 -3.61
C ALA A 80 -20.20 -28.24 -2.36
N VAL A 81 -20.94 -27.33 -1.72
CA VAL A 81 -21.84 -27.66 -0.60
C VAL A 81 -22.99 -28.55 -1.05
N LYS A 82 -23.70 -28.20 -2.14
CA LYS A 82 -24.80 -29.02 -2.70
C LYS A 82 -24.32 -30.42 -3.13
N ASP A 83 -23.09 -30.53 -3.60
CA ASP A 83 -22.45 -31.79 -3.98
C ASP A 83 -21.91 -32.59 -2.76
N ASN A 84 -22.13 -32.12 -1.53
CA ASN A 84 -21.60 -32.69 -0.27
C ASN A 84 -20.07 -32.80 -0.20
N LYS A 85 -19.35 -31.92 -0.90
CA LYS A 85 -17.87 -31.84 -0.84
C LYS A 85 -17.36 -30.90 0.26
N VAL A 86 -18.25 -30.06 0.77
CA VAL A 86 -18.04 -29.16 1.92
C VAL A 86 -19.30 -29.28 2.78
N GLU A 87 -19.14 -29.58 4.07
CA GLU A 87 -20.28 -29.73 4.98
C GLU A 87 -20.88 -28.37 5.36
N ASP A 88 -22.22 -28.31 5.47
CA ASP A 88 -22.95 -27.09 5.87
C ASP A 88 -22.44 -26.52 7.21
N VAL A 89 -22.11 -27.41 8.16
CA VAL A 89 -21.60 -27.02 9.48
C VAL A 89 -20.29 -26.22 9.40
N LEU A 90 -19.45 -26.50 8.41
CA LEU A 90 -18.21 -25.73 8.18
C LEU A 90 -18.52 -24.34 7.65
N ILE A 91 -19.54 -24.19 6.82
CA ILE A 91 -20.00 -22.87 6.35
C ILE A 91 -20.58 -22.06 7.49
N ASP A 92 -21.39 -22.68 8.34
CA ASP A 92 -21.95 -22.05 9.54
C ASP A 92 -20.86 -21.55 10.50
N ASP A 93 -19.80 -22.33 10.72
CA ASP A 93 -18.66 -21.90 11.55
C ASP A 93 -17.96 -20.66 10.94
N LYS A 94 -17.68 -20.67 9.63
CA LYS A 94 -17.07 -19.54 8.91
C LYS A 94 -17.90 -18.27 9.07
N VAL A 95 -19.20 -18.37 8.82
CA VAL A 95 -20.14 -17.24 8.94
C VAL A 95 -20.22 -16.75 10.38
N LYS A 96 -20.32 -17.63 11.37
CA LYS A 96 -20.34 -17.25 12.80
C LYS A 96 -19.08 -16.48 13.21
N ARG A 97 -17.91 -16.88 12.72
CA ARG A 97 -16.64 -16.17 13.00
C ARG A 97 -16.63 -14.77 12.41
N ILE A 98 -17.11 -14.60 11.18
CA ILE A 98 -17.23 -13.29 10.53
C ILE A 98 -18.24 -12.41 11.28
N LEU A 99 -19.42 -12.97 11.60
CA LEU A 99 -20.47 -12.26 12.33
C LEU A 99 -20.01 -11.83 13.73
N ARG A 100 -19.20 -12.65 14.42
CA ARG A 100 -18.61 -12.28 15.71
C ARG A 100 -17.74 -11.03 15.60
N ILE A 101 -16.99 -10.86 14.51
CA ILE A 101 -16.17 -9.65 14.32
C ILE A 101 -17.04 -8.47 13.91
N ALA A 102 -18.08 -8.70 13.11
CA ALA A 102 -19.07 -7.66 12.80
C ALA A 102 -19.77 -7.16 14.08
N GLU A 103 -20.10 -8.05 15.02
CA GLU A 103 -20.64 -7.69 16.33
C GLU A 103 -19.61 -6.92 17.17
N PHE A 104 -18.39 -7.45 17.31
CA PHE A 104 -17.30 -6.81 18.06
C PHE A 104 -17.00 -5.37 17.58
N THR A 105 -17.06 -5.15 16.27
CA THR A 105 -16.80 -3.83 15.67
C THR A 105 -18.01 -2.89 15.70
N GLY A 106 -19.17 -3.33 16.21
CA GLY A 106 -20.43 -2.58 16.19
C GLY A 106 -21.03 -2.44 14.78
N ARG A 107 -20.55 -3.24 13.82
CA ARG A 107 -20.96 -3.17 12.41
C ARG A 107 -22.36 -3.73 12.19
N LEU A 108 -22.82 -4.67 13.02
CA LEU A 108 -24.20 -5.15 12.99
C LEU A 108 -25.21 -4.05 13.35
N ASP A 109 -24.85 -3.19 14.31
CA ASP A 109 -25.71 -2.06 14.73
C ASP A 109 -25.63 -0.87 13.77
N ASN A 110 -24.45 -0.66 13.16
CA ASN A 110 -24.18 0.47 12.26
C ASN A 110 -23.67 -0.05 10.91
N PRO A 111 -24.54 -0.59 10.05
CA PRO A 111 -24.14 -1.22 8.79
C PRO A 111 -23.78 -0.22 7.68
N GLU A 112 -24.02 1.07 7.87
CA GLU A 112 -23.70 2.10 6.88
C GLU A 112 -22.22 2.47 6.89
N GLU A 113 -21.56 2.42 5.73
CA GLU A 113 -20.18 2.88 5.59
C GLU A 113 -20.12 4.40 5.59
N LYS A 114 -19.42 4.98 6.57
CA LYS A 114 -19.23 6.43 6.67
C LYS A 114 -18.11 6.87 5.74
N PRO A 115 -18.16 8.10 5.19
CA PRO A 115 -17.06 8.66 4.43
C PRO A 115 -15.75 8.62 5.21
N GLU A 116 -14.65 8.31 4.52
CA GLU A 116 -13.32 8.37 5.11
C GLU A 116 -13.00 9.78 5.61
N VAL A 117 -12.39 9.86 6.79
CA VAL A 117 -11.93 11.11 7.39
C VAL A 117 -10.45 11.02 7.74
N SER A 118 -9.76 12.16 7.70
CA SER A 118 -8.34 12.22 8.04
C SER A 118 -8.12 12.91 9.38
N ASN A 119 -7.49 12.21 10.32
CA ASN A 119 -7.17 12.74 11.64
C ASN A 119 -5.72 13.21 11.68
N ASN A 120 -5.47 14.47 12.06
CA ASN A 120 -4.13 15.05 12.22
C ASN A 120 -3.97 15.61 13.64
N LEU A 121 -3.92 14.72 14.62
CA LEU A 121 -3.89 15.09 16.04
C LEU A 121 -2.45 15.41 16.49
N GLU A 122 -2.30 16.35 17.43
CA GLU A 122 -0.98 16.67 17.99
C GLU A 122 -0.37 15.51 18.79
N GLU A 123 -1.21 14.76 19.50
CA GLU A 123 -0.79 13.58 20.27
C GLU A 123 -0.24 12.46 19.37
N ASP A 124 -0.90 12.18 18.24
CA ASP A 124 -0.42 11.22 17.24
C ASP A 124 0.93 11.65 16.68
N ARG A 125 1.09 12.93 16.34
CA ARG A 125 2.37 13.47 15.84
C ARG A 125 3.50 13.29 16.85
N LYS A 126 3.24 13.53 18.15
CA LYS A 126 4.22 13.31 19.22
C LYS A 126 4.55 11.84 19.38
N LEU A 127 3.54 10.96 19.33
CA LEU A 127 3.72 9.51 19.44
C LEU A 127 4.55 8.96 18.27
N ILE A 128 4.22 9.34 17.03
CA ILE A 128 4.95 8.94 15.82
C ILE A 128 6.41 9.39 15.90
N LYS A 129 6.66 10.65 16.32
CA LYS A 129 8.03 11.17 16.51
C LYS A 129 8.79 10.36 17.56
N LYS A 130 8.15 10.02 18.68
CA LYS A 130 8.76 9.22 19.75
C LYS A 130 9.08 7.80 19.27
N ALA A 131 8.13 7.11 18.66
CA ALA A 131 8.32 5.77 18.12
C ALA A 131 9.44 5.73 17.06
N ALA A 132 9.48 6.73 16.17
CA ALA A 132 10.55 6.87 15.19
C ALA A 132 11.93 7.07 15.87
N ALA A 133 12.02 7.88 16.92
CA ALA A 133 13.27 8.07 17.67
C ALA A 133 13.72 6.81 18.42
N GLU A 134 12.79 6.10 19.07
CA GLU A 134 13.08 4.88 19.85
C GLU A 134 13.38 3.65 18.98
N SER A 135 12.98 3.68 17.70
CA SER A 135 13.31 2.62 16.73
C SER A 135 14.68 2.77 16.07
N MET A 136 15.38 3.90 16.28
CA MET A 136 16.73 4.09 15.75
C MET A 136 17.76 3.28 16.55
N VAL A 137 18.66 2.58 15.84
CA VAL A 137 19.74 1.79 16.45
C VAL A 137 21.09 2.45 16.19
N LEU A 138 21.80 2.83 17.24
CA LEU A 138 23.17 3.33 17.15
C LEU A 138 24.15 2.17 16.95
N LEU A 139 24.56 1.95 15.70
CA LEU A 139 25.46 0.82 15.36
C LEU A 139 26.92 1.08 15.74
N LYS A 140 27.38 2.34 15.68
CA LYS A 140 28.77 2.71 15.94
C LYS A 140 28.86 4.16 16.40
N ASN A 141 29.63 4.39 17.47
CA ASN A 141 29.95 5.73 17.94
C ASN A 141 31.36 5.76 18.52
N LYS A 142 32.22 6.64 18.01
CA LYS A 142 33.58 6.88 18.54
C LYS A 142 33.62 8.23 19.25
N ASN A 143 32.74 8.43 20.23
CA ASN A 143 32.55 9.68 20.97
C ASN A 143 32.24 10.89 20.05
N VAL A 144 31.54 10.66 18.95
CA VAL A 144 31.10 11.72 18.01
C VAL A 144 29.68 12.20 18.36
N LEU A 145 28.82 11.27 18.78
CA LEU A 145 27.46 11.54 19.20
C LEU A 145 27.32 11.43 20.74
N PRO A 146 26.40 12.21 21.35
CA PRO A 146 25.57 13.24 20.74
C PRO A 146 26.38 14.49 20.38
N PHE A 147 25.94 15.23 19.35
CA PHE A 147 26.58 16.50 19.03
C PHE A 147 26.34 17.54 20.12
N SER A 148 27.40 18.27 20.50
CA SER A 148 27.28 19.44 21.34
C SER A 148 26.77 20.63 20.50
N LYS A 149 25.49 20.96 20.63
CA LYS A 149 24.87 22.05 19.84
C LYS A 149 25.54 23.42 20.06
N SER A 150 26.24 23.63 21.18
CA SER A 150 26.98 24.89 21.44
C SER A 150 28.24 25.03 20.58
N ASP A 151 28.80 23.93 20.11
CA ASP A 151 30.14 23.93 19.51
C ASP A 151 30.07 23.91 17.98
N ILE A 152 28.86 23.72 17.42
CA ILE A 152 28.59 23.73 15.99
C ILE A 152 28.40 25.18 15.54
N LYS A 153 29.33 25.71 14.75
CA LYS A 153 29.16 26.99 14.03
C LYS A 153 28.60 26.80 12.62
N SER A 154 28.96 25.67 12.01
CA SER A 154 28.46 25.26 10.70
C SER A 154 28.32 23.74 10.62
N LEU A 155 27.37 23.27 9.83
CA LEU A 155 27.09 21.87 9.59
C LEU A 155 26.99 21.61 8.08
N ALA A 156 27.81 20.70 7.56
CA ALA A 156 27.67 20.19 6.21
C ALA A 156 26.91 18.85 6.24
N VAL A 157 25.74 18.81 5.61
CA VAL A 157 24.91 17.61 5.44
C VAL A 157 25.14 17.08 4.03
N ILE A 158 25.64 15.85 3.91
CA ILE A 158 25.96 15.25 2.62
C ILE A 158 25.20 13.94 2.46
N GLY A 159 24.51 13.79 1.33
CA GLY A 159 23.94 12.52 0.91
C GLY A 159 22.56 12.64 0.26
N PRO A 160 22.21 11.66 -0.60
CA PRO A 160 20.99 11.70 -1.42
C PRO A 160 19.69 11.70 -0.62
N ASN A 161 19.73 11.18 0.61
CA ASN A 161 18.56 11.04 1.48
C ASN A 161 18.40 12.19 2.48
N ALA A 162 19.24 13.23 2.43
CA ALA A 162 19.17 14.34 3.38
C ALA A 162 17.94 15.21 3.15
N GLU A 163 17.70 15.68 1.91
CA GLU A 163 16.50 16.46 1.55
C GLU A 163 15.25 15.58 1.44
N LYS A 164 15.39 14.35 0.96
CA LYS A 164 14.28 13.40 0.74
C LYS A 164 14.67 12.01 1.23
N GLY A 165 14.49 11.80 2.53
CA GLY A 165 14.73 10.51 3.17
C GLY A 165 13.64 9.48 2.88
N GLN A 166 14.00 8.20 2.90
CA GLN A 166 13.05 7.09 2.90
C GLN A 166 12.40 6.99 4.28
N PHE A 167 11.08 7.16 4.36
CA PHE A 167 10.32 7.15 5.61
C PHE A 167 9.29 6.00 5.70
N ILE A 168 9.05 5.29 4.59
CA ILE A 168 8.10 4.18 4.52
C ILE A 168 8.57 3.16 3.49
N GLY A 169 8.15 1.90 3.60
CA GLY A 169 8.37 0.89 2.56
C GLY A 169 7.53 1.12 1.29
N GLY A 170 7.53 0.15 0.39
CA GLY A 170 6.61 0.12 -0.76
C GLY A 170 5.48 -0.90 -0.56
N GLY A 171 4.61 -1.02 -1.57
CA GLY A 171 3.53 -2.02 -1.58
C GLY A 171 2.34 -1.64 -0.71
N SER A 172 1.62 -2.65 -0.22
CA SER A 172 0.38 -2.51 0.57
C SER A 172 0.55 -1.73 1.88
N ALA A 173 1.78 -1.64 2.41
CA ALA A 173 2.08 -0.85 3.60
C ALA A 173 2.21 0.66 3.33
N THR A 174 2.14 1.11 2.08
CA THR A 174 2.31 2.52 1.73
C THR A 174 1.07 3.33 2.15
N VAL A 175 1.29 4.44 2.85
CA VAL A 175 0.25 5.42 3.17
C VAL A 175 0.58 6.79 2.59
N LYS A 176 -0.43 7.66 2.44
CA LYS A 176 -0.24 9.08 2.12
C LYS A 176 -0.16 9.87 3.43
N PRO A 177 1.05 10.31 3.87
CA PRO A 177 1.19 11.05 5.13
C PRO A 177 0.65 12.48 4.99
N HIS A 178 0.27 13.07 6.13
CA HIS A 178 -0.07 14.50 6.21
C HIS A 178 1.11 15.39 5.82
N TYR A 179 2.29 15.05 6.34
CA TYR A 179 3.57 15.68 6.04
C TYR A 179 4.70 14.73 6.42
N VAL A 180 5.92 15.05 6.00
CA VAL A 180 7.13 14.31 6.33
C VAL A 180 8.22 15.30 6.67
N VAL A 181 8.85 15.15 7.83
CA VAL A 181 10.06 15.91 8.17
C VAL A 181 11.26 15.10 7.69
N HIS A 182 11.99 15.61 6.71
CA HIS A 182 13.17 14.93 6.17
C HIS A 182 14.42 15.23 7.01
N PRO A 183 15.49 14.42 6.93
CA PRO A 183 16.66 14.57 7.80
C PRO A 183 17.29 15.98 7.80
N LEU A 184 17.42 16.62 6.63
CA LEU A 184 17.97 17.97 6.53
C LEU A 184 17.09 19.01 7.25
N GLU A 185 15.78 18.94 7.03
CA GLU A 185 14.79 19.79 7.69
C GLU A 185 14.84 19.58 9.21
N GLY A 186 14.76 18.33 9.66
CA GLY A 186 14.82 17.98 11.08
C GLY A 186 16.13 18.41 11.75
N LEU A 187 17.28 18.30 11.08
CA LEU A 187 18.55 18.83 11.60
C LEU A 187 18.50 20.35 11.71
N THR A 188 18.04 21.04 10.67
CA THR A 188 17.98 22.51 10.61
C THR A 188 17.09 23.07 11.72
N GLU A 189 15.89 22.51 11.91
CA GLU A 189 14.94 22.94 12.94
C GLU A 189 15.42 22.70 14.38
N ASN A 190 16.36 21.76 14.59
CA ASN A 190 16.82 21.38 15.93
C ASN A 190 18.17 22.01 16.31
N LEU A 191 18.83 22.75 15.42
CA LEU A 191 20.07 23.47 15.71
C LEU A 191 19.78 24.82 16.38
N LYS A 192 20.82 25.41 16.99
CA LYS A 192 20.70 26.76 17.54
C LYS A 192 20.60 27.79 16.41
N GLU A 193 19.98 28.92 16.71
CA GLU A 193 19.95 30.06 15.81
C GLU A 193 21.40 30.52 15.48
N GLY A 194 21.66 30.85 14.22
CA GLY A 194 22.97 31.28 13.73
C GLY A 194 23.93 30.16 13.27
N VAL A 195 23.55 28.88 13.35
CA VAL A 195 24.35 27.79 12.76
C VAL A 195 24.15 27.74 11.24
N GLU A 196 25.24 27.83 10.48
CA GLU A 196 25.18 27.72 9.02
C GLU A 196 25.05 26.25 8.58
N VAL A 197 23.90 25.88 8.01
CA VAL A 197 23.68 24.53 7.46
C VAL A 197 23.87 24.56 5.95
N LYS A 198 24.82 23.76 5.45
CA LYS A 198 25.06 23.56 4.01
C LYS A 198 24.70 22.14 3.62
N TYR A 199 24.16 21.97 2.42
CA TYR A 199 23.82 20.66 1.88
C TYR A 199 24.50 20.42 0.54
N ALA A 200 24.95 19.18 0.35
CA ALA A 200 25.34 18.67 -0.95
C ALA A 200 24.77 17.26 -1.15
N LYS A 201 24.11 17.01 -2.28
CA LYS A 201 23.53 15.69 -2.58
C LYS A 201 24.59 14.57 -2.64
N GLY A 202 25.76 14.88 -3.19
CA GLY A 202 26.86 13.93 -3.36
C GLY A 202 26.64 12.97 -4.53
N CYS A 203 25.62 12.12 -4.47
CA CYS A 203 25.34 11.10 -5.49
C CYS A 203 23.85 10.91 -5.77
N HIS A 204 23.51 10.13 -6.80
CA HIS A 204 22.14 9.71 -7.09
C HIS A 204 21.94 8.24 -6.68
N THR A 205 20.78 7.91 -6.11
CA THR A 205 20.41 6.55 -5.65
C THR A 205 19.12 6.04 -6.29
N HIS A 206 18.80 6.57 -7.47
CA HIS A 206 17.59 6.23 -8.21
C HIS A 206 17.59 4.75 -8.62
N LYS A 207 16.59 3.98 -8.18
CA LYS A 207 16.29 2.66 -8.75
C LYS A 207 15.69 2.79 -10.16
N PHE A 208 14.83 3.78 -10.32
CA PHE A 208 14.23 4.22 -11.59
C PHE A 208 14.44 5.72 -11.71
N LEU A 209 14.54 6.25 -12.94
CA LEU A 209 14.71 7.70 -13.11
C LEU A 209 13.54 8.45 -12.47
N PRO A 210 13.80 9.63 -11.88
CA PRO A 210 12.76 10.43 -11.27
C PRO A 210 11.73 10.86 -12.32
N ALA A 211 10.50 11.08 -11.87
CA ALA A 211 9.47 11.71 -12.68
C ALA A 211 9.99 13.04 -13.25
N VAL A 212 9.61 13.33 -14.50
CA VAL A 212 9.88 14.63 -15.10
C VAL A 212 9.27 15.73 -14.21
N GLY A 213 10.06 16.77 -13.95
CA GLY A 213 9.62 17.91 -13.14
C GLY A 213 8.34 18.51 -13.71
N LYS A 214 7.34 18.75 -12.85
CA LYS A 214 6.03 19.29 -13.27
C LYS A 214 6.18 20.66 -13.94
N ASP A 215 7.19 21.42 -13.54
CA ASP A 215 7.58 22.71 -14.11
C ASP A 215 8.30 22.61 -15.46
N LEU A 216 8.66 21.41 -15.89
CA LEU A 216 9.29 21.14 -17.18
C LEU A 216 8.31 20.62 -18.22
N ILE A 217 7.09 20.23 -17.82
CA ILE A 217 6.09 19.67 -18.73
C ILE A 217 4.79 20.46 -18.73
N SER A 218 4.18 20.57 -19.90
CA SER A 218 2.84 21.14 -20.06
C SER A 218 1.99 20.33 -21.03
N CYS A 219 0.69 20.32 -20.78
CA CYS A 219 -0.30 19.77 -21.67
C CYS A 219 -0.30 20.57 -22.98
N PRO A 220 -0.09 19.94 -24.15
CA PRO A 220 -0.03 20.66 -25.42
C PRO A 220 -1.38 21.26 -25.85
N LYS A 221 -2.51 20.78 -25.29
CA LYS A 221 -3.85 21.31 -25.58
C LYS A 221 -4.25 22.47 -24.68
N THR A 222 -3.92 22.42 -23.39
CA THR A 222 -4.41 23.38 -22.39
C THR A 222 -3.33 24.29 -21.81
N GLY A 223 -2.05 23.95 -22.00
CA GLY A 223 -0.92 24.65 -21.37
C GLY A 223 -0.73 24.35 -19.88
N GLU A 224 -1.65 23.63 -19.23
CA GLU A 224 -1.53 23.28 -17.82
C GLU A 224 -0.36 22.32 -17.58
N SER A 225 0.33 22.47 -16.45
CA SER A 225 1.39 21.55 -16.03
C SER A 225 0.88 20.11 -15.88
N GLY A 226 1.51 19.16 -16.60
CA GLY A 226 1.20 17.74 -16.53
C GLY A 226 1.12 17.04 -17.89
N TYR A 227 0.77 15.76 -17.85
CA TYR A 227 0.50 14.95 -19.04
C TYR A 227 -0.99 15.00 -19.36
N LEU A 228 -1.33 15.26 -20.61
CA LEU A 228 -2.65 14.92 -21.14
C LEU A 228 -2.72 13.40 -21.26
N VAL A 229 -3.66 12.79 -20.54
CA VAL A 229 -3.89 11.34 -20.54
C VAL A 229 -5.26 11.06 -21.11
N GLU A 230 -5.29 10.35 -22.24
CA GLU A 230 -6.51 10.01 -22.98
C GLU A 230 -6.66 8.48 -23.03
N PHE A 231 -7.82 7.98 -22.61
CA PHE A 231 -8.19 6.58 -22.68
C PHE A 231 -9.03 6.34 -23.93
N TYR A 232 -8.59 5.41 -24.76
CA TYR A 232 -9.23 5.06 -26.02
C TYR A 232 -9.87 3.68 -25.91
N LYS A 233 -11.03 3.51 -26.56
CA LYS A 233 -11.62 2.20 -26.79
C LYS A 233 -10.76 1.42 -27.80
N GLY A 234 -10.44 0.16 -27.49
CA GLY A 234 -9.58 -0.67 -28.33
C GLY A 234 -8.08 -0.46 -28.09
N GLU A 235 -7.27 -1.33 -28.68
CA GLU A 235 -5.82 -1.45 -28.37
C GLU A 235 -4.91 -0.59 -29.26
N ASP A 236 -5.44 0.04 -30.31
CA ASP A 236 -4.67 0.72 -31.36
C ASP A 236 -4.92 2.24 -31.44
N PHE A 237 -5.63 2.80 -30.45
CA PHE A 237 -6.07 4.19 -30.40
C PHE A 237 -6.99 4.65 -31.55
N SER A 238 -7.59 3.72 -32.31
CA SER A 238 -8.53 4.06 -33.39
C SER A 238 -9.95 4.35 -32.91
N GLY A 239 -10.32 3.80 -31.74
CA GLY A 239 -11.64 4.00 -31.15
C GLY A 239 -11.83 5.36 -30.49
N ASP A 240 -13.04 5.59 -29.98
CA ASP A 240 -13.40 6.84 -29.33
C ASP A 240 -12.59 7.07 -28.05
N VAL A 241 -12.32 8.35 -27.75
CA VAL A 241 -11.82 8.76 -26.43
C VAL A 241 -12.94 8.57 -25.42
N LEU A 242 -12.76 7.60 -24.54
CA LEU A 242 -13.68 7.33 -23.44
C LEU A 242 -13.54 8.39 -22.37
N GLU A 243 -12.30 8.81 -22.08
CA GLU A 243 -12.04 9.82 -21.07
C GLU A 243 -10.69 10.51 -21.23
N SER A 244 -10.59 11.74 -20.71
CA SER A 244 -9.40 12.58 -20.80
C SER A 244 -9.18 13.33 -19.49
N SER A 245 -7.94 13.34 -18.99
CA SER A 245 -7.56 14.10 -17.79
C SER A 245 -6.12 14.62 -17.87
N ILE A 246 -5.78 15.54 -16.97
CA ILE A 246 -4.40 16.03 -16.81
C ILE A 246 -3.80 15.37 -15.58
N MET A 247 -2.85 14.46 -15.81
CA MET A 247 -2.19 13.73 -14.73
C MET A 247 -0.86 14.38 -14.38
N LYS A 248 -0.62 14.53 -13.08
CA LYS A 248 0.60 15.13 -12.52
C LYS A 248 1.39 14.05 -11.76
N GLY A 249 2.61 13.75 -12.19
CA GLY A 249 3.48 12.75 -11.57
C GLY A 249 4.20 11.89 -12.60
N GLY A 250 4.95 10.89 -12.15
CA GLY A 250 5.67 9.94 -13.03
C GLY A 250 5.36 8.48 -12.73
N ARG A 251 4.19 8.20 -12.15
CA ARG A 251 3.70 6.83 -11.95
C ARG A 251 2.25 6.75 -12.43
N PHE A 252 2.00 5.77 -13.29
CA PHE A 252 0.68 5.40 -13.75
C PHE A 252 0.44 3.94 -13.38
N TRP A 253 -0.61 3.69 -12.61
CA TRP A 253 -1.00 2.36 -12.19
C TRP A 253 -2.25 1.96 -12.96
N ALA A 254 -2.07 1.11 -13.98
CA ALA A 254 -3.17 0.67 -14.85
C ALA A 254 -4.29 -0.06 -14.07
N LEU A 255 -3.95 -0.68 -12.94
CA LEU A 255 -4.83 -1.48 -12.09
C LEU A 255 -5.21 -0.77 -10.78
N THR A 256 -5.16 0.56 -10.72
CA THR A 256 -5.71 1.31 -9.58
C THR A 256 -6.36 2.61 -10.03
N GLY A 257 -7.40 3.03 -9.33
CA GLY A 257 -8.14 4.25 -9.67
C GLY A 257 -8.91 4.12 -10.98
N PHE A 258 -9.08 5.24 -11.66
CA PHE A 258 -9.94 5.46 -12.82
C PHE A 258 -9.87 4.44 -13.97
N GLY A 259 -8.69 3.82 -14.20
CA GLY A 259 -8.55 2.76 -15.21
C GLY A 259 -9.43 1.53 -14.90
N ILE A 260 -9.67 1.24 -13.62
CA ILE A 260 -10.60 0.20 -13.17
C ILE A 260 -12.05 0.62 -13.43
N ASP A 261 -12.44 1.88 -13.21
CA ASP A 261 -13.84 2.31 -13.38
C ASP A 261 -14.31 2.18 -14.84
N VAL A 262 -13.39 2.40 -15.79
CA VAL A 262 -13.66 2.21 -17.22
C VAL A 262 -13.56 0.73 -17.60
N ALA A 263 -12.51 0.02 -17.15
CA ALA A 263 -12.30 -1.39 -17.48
C ALA A 263 -13.36 -2.32 -16.85
N SER A 264 -13.84 -2.02 -15.65
CA SER A 264 -14.85 -2.81 -14.91
C SER A 264 -16.23 -2.78 -15.56
N LYS A 265 -16.50 -1.79 -16.42
CA LYS A 265 -17.71 -1.73 -17.25
C LYS A 265 -17.60 -2.59 -18.51
N MET A 266 -16.44 -3.19 -18.79
CA MET A 266 -16.22 -4.03 -19.97
C MET A 266 -16.16 -5.51 -19.57
N GLU A 267 -16.86 -6.36 -20.32
CA GLU A 267 -16.84 -7.81 -20.13
C GLU A 267 -15.45 -8.40 -20.43
N THR A 268 -14.79 -7.87 -21.46
CA THR A 268 -13.36 -8.07 -21.76
C THR A 268 -12.72 -6.70 -22.01
N PRO A 269 -11.92 -6.16 -21.08
CA PRO A 269 -11.36 -4.83 -21.23
C PRO A 269 -10.41 -4.76 -22.44
N SER A 270 -10.75 -3.91 -23.41
CA SER A 270 -9.90 -3.60 -24.57
C SER A 270 -9.73 -2.09 -24.63
N LEU A 271 -8.57 -1.62 -24.18
CA LEU A 271 -8.29 -0.21 -23.91
C LEU A 271 -6.83 0.11 -24.27
N SER A 272 -6.61 1.34 -24.72
CA SER A 272 -5.27 1.90 -24.93
C SER A 272 -5.21 3.29 -24.30
N VAL A 273 -4.04 3.66 -23.75
CA VAL A 273 -3.86 4.93 -23.04
C VAL A 273 -2.74 5.73 -23.67
N ARG A 274 -2.99 7.00 -23.98
CA ARG A 274 -2.00 7.89 -24.58
C ARG A 274 -1.64 9.02 -23.63
N PHE A 275 -0.34 9.18 -23.38
CA PHE A 275 0.23 10.28 -22.61
C PHE A 275 0.87 11.29 -23.57
N ARG A 276 0.50 12.57 -23.47
CA ARG A 276 1.13 13.65 -24.25
C ARG A 276 1.55 14.81 -23.35
N ALA A 277 2.76 15.32 -23.56
CA ALA A 277 3.26 16.53 -22.93
C ALA A 277 4.30 17.21 -23.83
N SER A 278 4.39 18.53 -23.73
CA SER A 278 5.54 19.30 -24.22
C SER A 278 6.59 19.39 -23.11
N LEU A 279 7.84 19.00 -23.39
CA LEU A 279 8.96 19.06 -22.46
C LEU A 279 9.82 20.29 -22.76
N SER A 280 10.10 21.10 -21.74
CA SER A 280 10.92 22.31 -21.80
C SER A 280 12.12 22.20 -20.84
N PRO A 281 13.27 21.66 -21.28
CA PRO A 281 14.46 21.56 -20.45
C PRO A 281 14.99 22.93 -20.06
N LYS A 282 15.45 23.09 -18.80
CA LYS A 282 16.07 24.34 -18.31
C LYS A 282 17.57 24.45 -18.63
N ILE A 283 18.20 23.33 -18.96
CA ILE A 283 19.63 23.24 -19.25
C ILE A 283 19.86 22.52 -20.56
N SER A 284 20.81 22.99 -21.35
CA SER A 284 21.27 22.31 -22.55
C SER A 284 22.15 21.10 -22.19
N GLY A 285 22.18 20.09 -23.05
CA GLY A 285 23.00 18.88 -22.86
C GLY A 285 22.20 17.60 -23.05
N GLU A 286 22.78 16.50 -22.59
CA GLU A 286 22.16 15.18 -22.64
C GLU A 286 21.13 15.02 -21.51
N HIS A 287 19.93 14.53 -21.88
CA HIS A 287 18.84 14.25 -20.95
C HIS A 287 18.39 12.81 -21.15
N ILE A 288 18.21 12.08 -20.04
CA ILE A 288 17.74 10.70 -20.05
C ILE A 288 16.29 10.68 -19.56
N LEU A 289 15.39 10.06 -20.35
CA LEU A 289 13.98 9.89 -20.04
C LEU A 289 13.66 8.39 -19.92
N SER A 290 12.76 8.02 -19.00
CA SER A 290 12.21 6.66 -18.85
C SER A 290 10.74 6.69 -18.46
#